data_AF-A0A538T8C2-F1
#
_entry.id   AF-A0A538T8C2-F1
#
_cell.length_a   1.000
_cell.length_b   1.000
_cell.length_c   1.000
_cell.angle_alpha   90.00
_cell.angle_beta   90.00
_cell.angle_gamma   90.00
#
_symmetry.space_group_name_H-M   'P 1'
#
loop_
_entity.id
_entity.type
_entity.pdbx_description
1 polymer ?
#
loop_
_entity_poly.entity_id
_entity_poly.type
_entity_poly.pdbx_seq_one_letter_code
_entity_poly.pdbx_strand_id
1 'polypeptide(L)' 'MPLCVYLCYTPGCQTKIDRWMRTAAEGGAARMECPRCGAVMTCAWTGSQQKTPNLKDSSSAVFTPKG' A
#
# COMPACT_ATOMS: atom_id res chain seq x y z
N MET A 1 5.81 -6.44 -1.93
CA MET A 1 5.54 -6.15 -0.50
C MET A 1 4.04 -5.93 -0.33
N PRO A 2 3.35 -6.50 0.65
CA PRO A 2 1.93 -6.18 0.87
C PRO A 2 1.71 -4.81 1.53
N LEU A 3 0.58 -4.17 1.21
CA LEU A 3 0.24 -2.83 1.69
C LEU A 3 -0.80 -2.90 2.82
N CYS A 4 -0.47 -2.28 3.96
CA CYS A 4 -1.40 -1.99 5.04
C CYS A 4 -1.92 -0.55 4.91
N VAL A 5 -3.24 -0.38 4.94
CA VAL A 5 -3.88 0.94 4.93
C VAL A 5 -4.55 1.18 6.28
N TYR A 6 -4.12 2.21 6.99
CA TYR A 6 -4.70 2.66 8.25
C TYR A 6 -5.63 3.83 7.98
N LEU A 7 -6.91 3.66 8.25
CA LEU A 7 -7.94 4.67 8.07
C LEU A 7 -8.47 5.12 9.44
N CYS A 8 -8.38 6.41 9.70
CA CYS A 8 -8.97 7.01 10.88
C CYS A 8 -10.43 7.40 10.62
N TYR A 9 -11.35 6.63 11.19
CA TYR A 9 -12.79 6.88 11.09
C TYR A 9 -13.33 7.91 12.10
N THR A 10 -12.46 8.51 12.93
CA THR A 10 -12.87 9.60 13.82
C THR A 10 -13.46 10.76 12.99
N PRO A 11 -14.70 11.20 13.29
CA PRO A 11 -15.33 12.31 12.59
C PRO A 11 -14.44 13.57 12.58
N GLY A 12 -14.33 14.22 11.42
CA GLY A 12 -13.47 15.40 11.23
C GLY A 12 -11.98 15.09 11.04
N CYS A 13 -11.54 13.84 11.24
CA CYS A 13 -10.13 13.45 11.19
C CYS A 13 -9.69 12.89 9.82
N GLN A 14 -10.52 12.08 9.14
CA GLN A 14 -10.37 11.61 7.75
C GLN A 14 -8.92 11.32 7.30
N THR A 15 -8.09 10.76 8.20
CA THR A 15 -6.66 10.57 7.96
C THR A 15 -6.44 9.16 7.44
N LYS A 16 -5.60 9.05 6.41
CA LYS A 16 -5.21 7.78 5.82
C LYS A 16 -3.69 7.68 5.84
N ILE A 17 -3.17 6.54 6.29
CA ILE A 17 -1.74 6.23 6.24
C ILE A 17 -1.59 4.90 5.52
N ASP A 18 -0.83 4.89 4.44
CA ASP A 18 -0.40 3.67 3.78
C ASP A 18 1.01 3.28 4.25
N ARG A 19 1.19 2.00 4.54
CA ARG A 19 2.48 1.47 4.99
C ARG A 19 2.73 0.09 4.40
N TRP A 20 3.90 -0.06 3.81
CA TRP A 20 4.40 -1.37 3.39
C TRP A 20 4.79 -2.19 4.60
N MET A 21 4.17 -3.36 4.72
CA MET A 21 4.42 -4.34 5.78
C MET A 21 4.93 -5.63 5.15
N ARG A 22 5.65 -6.46 5.91
CA ARG A 22 6.09 -7.77 5.41
C ARG A 22 4.98 -8.81 5.56
N THR A 23 4.22 -8.75 6.65
CA THR A 23 3.08 -9.65 6.95
C THR A 23 1.85 -8.91 7.52
N ALA A 24 0.68 -9.53 7.43
CA ALA A 24 -0.56 -8.97 7.98
C ALA A 24 -0.55 -8.94 9.52
N ALA A 25 0.12 -9.91 10.15
CA ALA A 25 0.27 -9.99 11.59
C ALA A 25 1.06 -8.79 12.14
N GLU A 26 2.17 -8.42 11.49
CA GLU A 26 2.93 -7.20 11.84
C GLU A 26 2.09 -5.94 11.66
N GLY A 27 1.29 -5.90 10.59
CA GLY A 27 0.33 -4.81 10.33
C GLY A 27 -0.69 -4.61 11.45
N GLY A 28 -1.28 -5.70 11.93
CA GLY A 28 -2.23 -5.68 13.04
C GLY A 28 -1.58 -5.35 14.39
N ALA A 29 -0.38 -5.85 14.63
CA ALA A 29 0.37 -5.62 15.87
C ALA A 29 0.87 -4.17 16.00
N ALA A 30 1.15 -3.49 14.88
CA ALA A 30 1.70 -2.14 14.88
C ALA A 30 0.79 -1.06 15.47
N ARG A 31 -0.53 -1.32 15.62
CA ARG A 31 -1.52 -0.46 16.30
C ARG A 31 -1.25 1.05 16.14
N MET A 32 -1.19 1.52 14.90
CA MET A 32 -0.75 2.88 14.61
C MET A 32 -1.76 3.92 15.09
N GLU A 33 -1.27 4.93 15.79
CA GLU A 33 -2.09 6.07 16.24
C GLU A 33 -2.29 7.08 15.11
N CYS A 34 -3.50 7.65 15.04
CA CYS A 34 -3.78 8.72 14.11
C CYS A 34 -3.01 9.98 14.52
N PRO A 35 -2.18 10.58 13.64
CA PRO A 35 -1.37 11.76 13.98
C PRO A 35 -2.18 13.02 14.27
N ARG A 36 -3.49 13.01 13.96
CA ARG A 36 -4.38 14.16 14.14
C ARG A 36 -5.22 14.08 15.42
N CYS A 37 -5.63 12.89 15.85
CA CYS A 37 -6.54 12.73 17.00
C CYS A 37 -6.10 11.67 18.02
N GLY A 38 -4.99 10.96 17.79
CA GLY A 38 -4.47 9.91 18.68
C GLY A 38 -5.27 8.60 18.67
N ALA A 39 -6.36 8.49 17.91
CA ALA A 39 -7.13 7.26 17.83
C ALA A 39 -6.28 6.12 17.22
N VAL A 40 -6.29 4.95 17.86
CA VAL A 40 -5.62 3.75 17.34
C VAL A 40 -6.35 3.26 16.09
N MET A 41 -5.65 3.24 14.97
CA MET A 41 -6.14 2.77 13.69
C MET A 41 -5.81 1.30 13.49
N THR A 42 -6.71 0.58 12.82
CA THR A 42 -6.50 -0.82 12.43
C THR A 42 -5.97 -0.89 11.00
N CYS A 43 -5.05 -1.82 10.73
CA CYS A 43 -4.63 -2.09 9.35
C CYS A 43 -5.77 -2.75 8.59
N ALA A 44 -6.24 -2.11 7.52
CA ALA A 44 -6.98 -2.74 6.43
C ALA A 44 -5.98 -3.25 5.39
N TRP A 45 -5.95 -4.56 5.18
CA TRP A 45 -5.03 -5.20 4.25
C TRP A 45 -5.54 -5.08 2.81
N THR A 46 -4.82 -4.37 1.96
CA THR A 46 -5.25 -4.15 0.56
C THR A 46 -4.65 -5.13 -0.44
N GLY A 47 -4.00 -6.19 0.05
CA GLY A 47 -3.49 -7.29 -0.77
C GLY A 47 -1.99 -7.26 -1.03
N SER A 48 -1.52 -8.33 -1.67
CA SER A 48 -0.13 -8.56 -2.03
C SER A 48 0.22 -7.75 -3.27
N GLN A 49 1.26 -6.93 -3.23
CA GLN A 49 1.84 -6.36 -4.45
C GLN A 49 2.24 -7.51 -5.38
N GLN A 50 1.56 -7.64 -6.52
CA GLN A 50 2.01 -8.50 -7.60
C GLN A 50 3.37 -7.97 -8.07
N LYS A 51 4.32 -8.87 -8.31
CA LYS A 51 5.65 -8.51 -8.80
C LYS A 51 5.47 -7.66 -10.06
N THR A 52 5.82 -6.38 -9.99
CA THR A 52 5.79 -5.52 -11.16
C THR A 52 6.71 -6.15 -12.21
N PRO A 53 6.21 -6.48 -13.42
CA PRO A 53 7.07 -6.96 -14.48
C PRO A 53 8.15 -5.91 -14.72
N ASN A 54 9.41 -6.32 -14.83
CA ASN A 54 10.44 -5.37 -15.20
C ASN A 54 10.14 -4.87 -16.60
N LEU A 55 10.17 -3.56 -16.83
CA LEU A 55 9.88 -3.00 -18.14
C LEU A 55 10.92 -3.47 -19.18
N LYS A 56 12.12 -3.85 -18.73
CA LYS A 56 13.18 -4.47 -19.54
C LYS A 56 12.89 -5.91 -19.96
N ASP A 57 12.10 -6.63 -19.14
CA ASP A 57 11.64 -7.99 -19.44
C ASP A 57 10.33 -7.97 -20.25
N SER A 58 9.73 -6.79 -20.40
CA SER A 58 8.54 -6.60 -21.23
C SER A 58 8.99 -6.57 -22.68
N SER A 59 8.59 -7.59 -23.45
CA SER A 59 8.86 -7.72 -24.89
C SER A 59 8.05 -6.72 -25.73
N SER A 60 7.86 -5.50 -25.23
CA SER A 60 7.23 -4.41 -25.96
C SER A 60 8.00 -4.24 -27.26
N ALA A 61 7.39 -4.65 -28.37
CA ALA A 61 8.00 -4.61 -29.68
C ALA A 61 8.57 -3.21 -29.93
N VAL A 62 9.89 -3.12 -30.08
CA VAL A 62 10.54 -1.91 -30.58
C VAL A 62 9.89 -1.62 -31.92
N PHE A 63 9.17 -0.50 -32.02
CA PHE A 63 8.58 -0.06 -33.28
C PHE A 63 9.72 0.17 -34.28
N THR A 64 9.89 -0.75 -35.22
CA THR A 64 10.76 -0.58 -36.38
C THR A 64 9.95 0.11 -37.48
N PRO A 65 10.22 1.38 -37.81
CA PRO A 65 9.63 1.99 -38.98
C PRO A 65 10.07 1.21 -40.22
N LYS A 66 9.12 0.71 -41.00
CA LYS A 66 9.40 0.20 -42.35
C LYS A 66 9.89 1.38 -43.20
N GLY A 67 11.13 1.28 -43.66
CA GLY A 67 11.64 2.10 -44.76
C GLY A 67 11.03 1.69 -46.09
#